data_AF-A0A0F9BTB9-F1
#
_entry.id   AF-A0A0F9BTB9-F1
#
_cell.length_a   1.000
_cell.length_b   1.000
_cell.length_c   1.000
_cell.angle_alpha   90.00
_cell.angle_beta   90.00
_cell.angle_gamma   90.00
#
_symmetry.space_group_name_H-M   'P 1'
#
loop_
_entity.id
_entity.type
_entity.pdbx_description
1 polymer ?
#
loop_
_entity_poly.entity_id
_entity_poly.type
_entity_poly.pdbx_seq_one_letter_code
_entity_poly.pdbx_strand_id
1 'polypeptide(L)' 'DRVFWLDVEEAIEYGLIDRVVTSEDLFGKGE' A
#
# COMPACT_ATOMS: atom_id res chain seq x y z
N ASP A 1 -2.43 -11.91 23.37
CA ASP A 1 -2.44 -10.92 22.27
C ASP A 1 -2.93 -11.53 20.97
N ARG A 2 -3.75 -10.78 20.23
CA ARG A 2 -4.15 -11.13 18.87
C ARG A 2 -3.52 -10.11 17.93
N VAL A 3 -2.82 -10.60 16.91
CA VAL A 3 -2.28 -9.78 15.83
C VAL A 3 -3.22 -9.94 14.65
N PHE A 4 -3.65 -8.81 14.08
CA PHE A 4 -4.46 -8.76 12.88
C PHE A 4 -3.61 -8.19 11.76
N TRP A 5 -3.55 -8.91 10.65
CA TRP A 5 -2.92 -8.44 9.43
C TRP A 5 -4.03 -7.99 8.51
N LEU A 6 -3.82 -6.85 7.86
CA LEU A 6 -4.69 -6.34 6.81
C LEU A 6 -3.96 -6.48 5.50
N ASP A 7 -4.69 -6.82 4.46
CA ASP A 7 -4.19 -6.63 3.12
C ASP A 7 -4.23 -5.15 2.70
N VAL A 8 -3.74 -4.87 1.51
CA VAL A 8 -3.65 -3.51 0.98
C VAL A 8 -5.03 -2.89 0.78
N GLU A 9 -6.00 -3.67 0.29
CA GLU A 9 -7.34 -3.18 -0.02
C GLU A 9 -8.06 -2.80 1.28
N GLU A 10 -8.00 -3.68 2.28
CA GLU A 10 -8.54 -3.42 3.60
C GLU A 10 -7.90 -2.16 4.24
N ALA A 11 -6.58 -2.03 4.15
CA ALA A 11 -5.88 -0.86 4.72
C ALA A 11 -6.32 0.48 4.08
N ILE A 12 -6.66 0.46 2.78
CA ILE A 12 -7.20 1.64 2.08
C ILE A 12 -8.65 1.90 2.50
N GLU A 13 -9.50 0.87 2.56
CA GLU A 13 -10.90 1.00 2.96
C GLU A 13 -11.06 1.53 4.40
N TYR A 14 -10.18 1.11 5.30
CA TYR A 14 -10.13 1.63 6.67
C TYR A 14 -9.53 3.05 6.76
N GLY A 15 -9.00 3.59 5.66
CA GLY A 15 -8.37 4.91 5.62
C GLY A 15 -7.04 4.99 6.37
N LEU A 16 -6.34 3.86 6.52
CA LEU A 16 -5.03 3.82 7.17
C LEU A 16 -3.91 4.31 6.24
N ILE A 17 -4.08 4.09 4.94
CA ILE A 17 -3.23 4.59 3.87
C ILE A 17 -4.09 5.04 2.69
N ASP A 18 -3.65 6.05 1.95
CA ASP A 18 -4.40 6.53 0.78
C ASP A 18 -4.12 5.73 -0.48
N ARG A 19 -2.86 5.30 -0.67
CA ARG A 19 -2.42 4.52 -1.84
C ARG A 19 -1.12 3.77 -1.60
N VAL A 20 -0.87 2.75 -2.41
CA VAL A 20 0.44 2.10 -2.52
C VAL A 20 1.28 2.81 -3.59
N VAL A 21 2.58 2.93 -3.33
CA VAL A 21 3.54 3.53 -4.26
C VAL A 21 4.50 2.46 -4.76
N THR A 22 4.59 2.31 -6.08
CA THR A 22 5.50 1.36 -6.73
C THR A 22 6.85 2.02 -7.03
N SER A 23 7.88 1.21 -7.29
CA SER A 23 9.16 1.75 -7.77
C SER A 23 9.00 2.50 -9.10
N GLU A 24 8.09 2.07 -9.97
CA GLU A 24 7.79 2.78 -11.22
C GLU A 24 7.18 4.17 -10.97
N ASP A 25 6.34 4.33 -9.94
CA ASP A 25 5.80 5.64 -9.54
C ASP A 25 6.89 6.62 -9.09
N LEU A 26 7.97 6.09 -8.50
CA LEU A 26 9.05 6.90 -7.92
C LEU A 26 10.17 7.21 -8.92
N PHE A 27 10.52 6.23 -9.73
CA PHE A 27 11.73 6.25 -10.55
C PHE A 27 11.44 6.17 -12.06
N GLY A 28 10.17 6.02 -12.45
CA GLY A 28 9.75 5.81 -13.83
C GLY A 28 9.95 4.36 -14.30
N LYS A 29 9.55 4.08 -15.54
CA LYS A 29 9.95 2.83 -16.21
C LYS A 29 11.42 2.96 -16.57
N GLY A 30 12.27 2.19 -15.91
CA GLY A 30 13.71 2.27 -16.09
C GLY A 30 14.11 2.29 -17.57
N GLU A 31 15.04 3.19 -17.92
CA GLU A 31 15.81 3.10 -19.17
C GLU A 31 16.77 1.91 -19.13
#